data_AF-A0A662UG79-F1
#
_entry.id   AF-A0A662UG79-F1
#
_cell.length_a   1.000
_cell.length_b   1.000
_cell.length_c   1.000
_cell.angle_alpha   90.00
_cell.angle_beta   90.00
_cell.angle_gamma   90.00
#
_symmetry.space_group_name_H-M   'P 1'
#
loop_
_entity.id
_entity.type
_entity.pdbx_description
1 polymer ?
#
loop_
_entity_poly.entity_id
_entity_poly.type
_entity_poly.pdbx_seq_one_letter_code
_entity_poly.pdbx_strand_id
1 'polypeptide(L)'
;MYRKLILPAIFVMILMFVTNTITVTSVAEKGTIIDHDIEGNVTWTKEGSPYIITRTVAVRGILTVEPGVTILWNYNVNLYVYGKVVIKGTSEEPVVLNTTEDAYRIWSPGFIISEGEVRIENSVHALD
;
A
#
# COMPACT_ATOMS: atom_id res chain seq x y z
N MET A 1 5.83 50.78 -42.18
CA MET A 1 7.14 50.14 -41.96
C MET A 1 7.22 49.66 -40.51
N TYR A 2 6.53 48.55 -40.16
CA TYR A 2 6.40 48.04 -38.78
C TYR A 2 7.08 46.68 -38.62
N ARG A 3 8.39 46.61 -38.90
CA ARG A 3 9.17 45.37 -38.79
C ARG A 3 10.17 45.43 -37.64
N LYS A 4 9.74 45.66 -36.40
CA LYS A 4 10.63 45.55 -35.21
C LYS A 4 9.94 45.18 -33.87
N LEU A 5 8.70 44.69 -33.85
CA LEU A 5 7.98 44.52 -32.57
C LEU A 5 7.35 43.13 -32.34
N ILE A 6 7.95 42.07 -32.88
CA ILE A 6 7.47 40.69 -32.64
C ILE A 6 8.55 39.82 -31.96
N LEU A 7 9.84 40.10 -32.18
CA LEU A 7 10.95 39.32 -31.59
C LEU A 7 11.03 39.33 -30.04
N PRO A 8 10.79 40.44 -29.30
CA PRO A 8 10.90 40.39 -27.84
C PRO A 8 9.67 39.75 -27.17
N ALA A 9 8.50 39.78 -27.80
CA ALA A 9 7.27 39.22 -27.23
C ALA A 9 7.24 37.68 -27.30
N ILE A 10 7.74 37.10 -28.40
CA ILE A 10 7.87 35.63 -28.54
C ILE A 10 8.92 35.08 -27.56
N PHE A 11 9.99 35.83 -27.30
CA PHE A 11 11.05 35.43 -26.36
C PHE A 11 10.55 35.36 -24.90
N VAL A 12 9.68 36.30 -24.49
CA VAL A 12 9.07 36.30 -23.14
C VAL A 12 8.05 35.16 -22.97
N MET A 13 7.32 34.81 -24.04
CA MET A 13 6.35 33.70 -24.02
C MET A 13 7.01 32.32 -23.93
N ILE A 14 8.21 32.15 -24.51
CA ILE A 14 9.03 30.94 -24.36
C ILE A 14 9.67 30.86 -22.97
N LEU A 15 9.96 32.01 -22.33
CA LEU A 15 10.52 32.08 -20.98
C LEU A 15 9.52 31.66 -19.88
N MET A 16 8.21 31.88 -20.09
CA MET A 16 7.15 31.48 -19.15
C MET A 16 6.80 29.98 -19.17
N PHE A 17 7.36 29.22 -20.12
CA PHE A 17 7.18 27.75 -20.18
C PHE A 17 8.20 26.98 -19.32
N VAL A 18 9.18 27.66 -18.75
CA VAL A 18 10.25 27.06 -17.94
C VAL A 18 9.89 27.18 -16.46
N THR A 19 10.04 26.07 -15.74
CA THR A 19 9.85 25.87 -14.28
C THR A 19 8.47 25.46 -13.77
N ASN A 20 7.87 24.42 -14.37
CA ASN A 20 7.26 23.41 -13.52
C ASN A 20 8.30 22.30 -13.32
N THR A 21 9.22 22.52 -12.36
CA THR A 21 9.97 21.38 -11.83
C THR A 21 9.00 20.59 -10.98
N ILE A 22 8.39 19.55 -11.55
CA ILE A 22 7.75 18.52 -10.74
C ILE A 22 8.90 17.84 -10.01
N THR A 23 9.18 18.29 -8.79
CA THR A 23 9.99 17.51 -7.86
C THR A 23 9.17 16.29 -7.49
N VAL A 24 9.32 15.20 -8.24
CA VAL A 24 8.92 13.87 -7.78
C VAL A 24 9.92 13.50 -6.70
N THR A 25 9.72 14.03 -5.50
CA THR A 25 10.36 13.48 -4.32
C THR A 25 9.72 12.12 -4.14
N SER A 26 10.41 11.04 -4.56
CA SER A 26 10.05 9.70 -4.12
C SER A 26 10.28 9.68 -2.61
N VAL A 27 9.28 10.09 -1.84
CA VAL A 27 9.18 9.64 -0.47
C VAL A 27 9.04 8.14 -0.64
N ALA A 28 10.09 7.40 -0.31
CA ALA A 28 9.89 5.99 -0.01
C ALA A 28 8.84 5.99 1.10
N GLU A 29 7.59 5.71 0.75
CA GLU A 29 6.52 5.59 1.73
C GLU A 29 6.97 4.50 2.68
N LYS A 30 7.42 4.96 3.85
CA LYS A 30 7.80 4.07 4.94
C LYS A 30 6.48 3.44 5.34
N GLY A 31 6.26 2.19 4.93
CA GLY A 31 5.01 1.48 5.10
C GLY A 31 4.42 1.58 6.51
N THR A 32 3.11 1.40 6.63
CA THR A 32 2.41 1.49 7.91
C THR A 32 2.75 0.30 8.80
N ILE A 33 3.35 0.56 9.97
CA ILE A 33 3.65 -0.48 10.96
C ILE A 33 2.38 -0.85 11.72
N ILE A 34 2.10 -2.15 11.78
CA ILE A 34 1.02 -2.75 12.57
C ILE A 34 1.64 -3.50 13.74
N ASP A 35 1.58 -2.86 14.90
CA ASP A 35 2.13 -3.30 16.19
C ASP A 35 1.07 -3.34 17.30
N HIS A 36 -0.22 -3.28 16.94
CA HIS A 36 -1.36 -3.29 17.86
C HIS A 36 -2.48 -4.20 17.36
N ASP A 37 -3.39 -4.59 18.26
CA ASP A 37 -4.57 -5.38 17.91
C ASP A 37 -5.61 -4.48 17.22
N ILE A 38 -6.42 -5.05 16.34
CA ILE A 38 -7.47 -4.35 15.59
C ILE A 38 -8.81 -4.58 16.31
N GLU A 39 -9.19 -3.63 17.16
CA GLU A 39 -10.36 -3.72 18.06
C GLU A 39 -11.66 -3.15 17.46
N GLY A 40 -11.63 -2.65 16.23
CA GLY A 40 -12.78 -2.01 15.58
C GLY A 40 -12.74 -2.10 14.06
N ASN A 41 -13.56 -1.27 13.40
CA ASN A 41 -13.60 -1.22 11.94
C ASN A 41 -12.43 -0.38 11.41
N VAL A 42 -11.53 -1.01 10.66
CA VAL A 42 -10.33 -0.40 10.08
C VAL A 42 -10.28 -0.71 8.59
N THR A 43 -9.92 0.30 7.80
CA THR A 43 -9.65 0.14 6.37
C THR A 43 -8.18 0.36 6.09
N TRP A 44 -7.55 -0.60 5.41
CA TRP A 44 -6.22 -0.48 4.85
C TRP A 44 -6.33 -0.04 3.40
N THR A 45 -5.74 1.11 3.07
CA THR A 45 -5.81 1.76 1.75
C THR A 45 -4.46 1.73 1.06
N LYS A 46 -4.45 1.97 -0.25
CA LYS A 46 -3.22 1.94 -1.06
C LYS A 46 -2.17 2.97 -0.61
N GLU A 47 -2.61 4.12 -0.11
CA GLU A 47 -1.74 5.20 0.40
C GLU A 47 -1.03 4.81 1.71
N GLY A 48 -1.55 3.83 2.46
CA GLY A 48 -0.89 3.31 3.66
C GLY A 48 0.02 2.11 3.39
N SER A 49 0.05 1.63 2.15
CA SER A 49 0.78 0.45 1.72
C SER A 49 2.30 0.69 1.66
N PRO A 50 3.15 -0.27 2.04
CA PRO A 50 2.79 -1.58 2.57
C PRO A 50 2.38 -1.52 4.05
N TYR A 51 1.46 -2.38 4.47
CA TYR A 51 1.17 -2.63 5.88
C TYR A 51 2.07 -3.72 6.42
N ILE A 52 2.92 -3.40 7.40
CA ILE A 52 3.96 -4.27 7.93
C ILE A 52 3.54 -4.77 9.30
N ILE A 53 3.16 -6.03 9.39
CA ILE A 53 2.78 -6.71 10.64
C ILE A 53 4.06 -7.11 11.35
N THR A 54 4.38 -6.45 12.46
CA THR A 54 5.66 -6.61 13.18
C THR A 54 5.55 -7.49 14.43
N ARG A 55 4.33 -7.77 14.89
CA ARG A 55 4.03 -8.73 15.95
C ARG A 55 2.80 -9.55 15.60
N THR A 56 2.55 -10.61 16.35
CA THR A 56 1.26 -11.31 16.27
C THR A 56 0.13 -10.37 16.64
N VAL A 57 -0.88 -10.22 15.77
CA VAL A 57 -1.98 -9.26 15.89
C VAL A 57 -3.30 -10.01 15.95
N ALA A 58 -4.19 -9.61 16.87
CA ALA A 58 -5.57 -10.07 16.87
C ALA A 58 -6.48 -9.07 16.15
N VAL A 59 -7.32 -9.56 15.25
CA VAL A 59 -8.40 -8.80 14.62
C VAL A 59 -9.71 -9.20 15.28
N ARG A 60 -10.25 -8.31 16.11
CA ARG A 60 -11.52 -8.49 16.83
C ARG A 60 -12.66 -7.70 16.18
N GLY A 61 -12.35 -6.63 15.44
CA GLY A 61 -13.30 -5.86 14.63
C GLY A 61 -13.39 -6.31 13.16
N ILE A 62 -13.63 -5.36 12.26
CA ILE A 62 -13.65 -5.61 10.80
C ILE A 62 -12.42 -4.93 10.16
N LEU A 63 -11.54 -5.73 9.58
CA LEU A 63 -10.46 -5.25 8.72
C LEU A 63 -10.90 -5.34 7.26
N THR A 64 -10.98 -4.20 6.57
CA THR A 64 -11.15 -4.15 5.11
C THR A 64 -9.84 -3.76 4.45
N VAL A 65 -9.38 -4.55 3.49
CA VAL A 65 -8.18 -4.28 2.70
C VAL A 65 -8.60 -3.94 1.29
N GLU A 66 -8.27 -2.73 0.84
CA GLU A 66 -8.63 -2.20 -0.48
C GLU A 66 -7.73 -2.75 -1.61
N PRO A 67 -8.15 -2.63 -2.89
CA PRO A 67 -7.32 -2.99 -4.03
C PRO A 67 -5.94 -2.32 -4.00
N GLY A 68 -4.93 -3.03 -4.51
CA GLY A 68 -3.57 -2.50 -4.63
C GLY A 68 -2.76 -2.41 -3.33
N VAL A 69 -3.30 -2.88 -2.20
CA VAL A 69 -2.57 -2.92 -0.92
C VAL A 69 -1.56 -4.07 -0.92
N THR A 70 -0.39 -3.81 -0.34
CA THR A 70 0.61 -4.82 0.01
C THR A 70 0.62 -5.03 1.51
N ILE A 71 0.54 -6.29 1.95
CA ILE A 71 0.65 -6.70 3.35
C ILE A 71 1.93 -7.51 3.50
N LEU A 72 2.76 -7.11 4.46
CA LEU A 72 4.04 -7.73 4.77
C LEU A 72 4.01 -8.30 6.19
N TRP A 73 4.29 -9.59 6.33
CA TRP A 73 4.51 -10.22 7.64
C TRP A 73 6.00 -10.25 7.99
N ASN A 74 6.34 -9.84 9.21
CA ASN A 74 7.66 -10.13 9.78
C ASN A 74 7.82 -11.63 10.11
N TYR A 75 9.04 -12.00 10.51
CA TYR A 75 9.34 -13.37 10.88
C TYR A 75 8.53 -13.82 12.11
N ASN A 76 7.90 -14.99 12.02
CA ASN A 76 7.20 -15.65 13.12
C ASN A 76 6.06 -14.82 13.77
N VAL A 77 5.34 -14.05 12.95
CA VAL A 77 4.14 -13.31 13.39
C VAL A 77 2.90 -13.78 12.65
N ASN A 78 1.78 -13.79 13.37
CA ASN A 78 0.49 -14.28 12.86
C ASN A 78 -0.57 -13.18 12.94
N LEU A 79 -1.60 -13.31 12.11
CA LEU A 79 -2.82 -12.53 12.27
C LEU A 79 -3.95 -13.46 12.70
N TYR A 80 -4.39 -13.33 13.96
CA TYR A 80 -5.51 -14.09 14.51
C TYR A 80 -6.82 -13.39 14.22
N VAL A 81 -7.75 -14.08 13.57
CA VAL A 81 -9.03 -13.49 13.17
C VAL A 81 -10.14 -14.02 14.08
N TYR A 82 -10.60 -13.14 14.96
CA TYR A 82 -11.79 -13.31 15.81
C TYR A 82 -13.00 -12.57 15.25
N GLY A 83 -12.76 -11.46 14.53
CA GLY A 83 -13.78 -10.68 13.83
C GLY A 83 -13.85 -11.03 12.34
N LYS A 84 -13.74 -10.03 11.47
CA LYS A 84 -13.83 -10.22 10.01
C LYS A 84 -12.67 -9.57 9.28
N VAL A 85 -12.08 -10.29 8.34
CA VAL A 85 -11.12 -9.74 7.37
C VAL A 85 -11.72 -9.86 5.97
N VAL A 86 -11.74 -8.74 5.23
CA VAL A 86 -12.21 -8.68 3.85
C VAL A 86 -11.12 -8.09 2.98
N ILE A 87 -10.52 -8.91 2.11
CA ILE A 87 -9.50 -8.51 1.17
C ILE A 87 -10.12 -8.38 -0.22
N LYS A 88 -10.12 -7.17 -0.76
CA LYS A 88 -10.86 -6.79 -1.98
C LYS A 88 -9.92 -6.48 -3.14
N GLY A 89 -9.02 -7.40 -3.50
CA GLY A 89 -8.20 -7.24 -4.70
C GLY A 89 -9.04 -7.23 -5.97
N THR A 90 -8.52 -6.58 -7.01
CA THR A 90 -9.09 -6.66 -8.37
C THR A 90 -8.07 -7.22 -9.35
N SER A 91 -8.51 -7.55 -10.57
CA SER A 91 -7.57 -7.98 -11.63
C SER A 91 -6.61 -6.87 -12.08
N GLU A 92 -7.00 -5.61 -11.94
CA GLU A 92 -6.17 -4.45 -12.30
C GLU A 92 -5.23 -4.07 -11.15
N GLU A 93 -5.71 -4.22 -9.91
CA GLU A 93 -4.98 -3.89 -8.68
C GLU A 93 -5.14 -5.02 -7.66
N PRO A 94 -4.35 -6.10 -7.78
CA PRO A 94 -4.39 -7.20 -6.83
C PRO A 94 -3.89 -6.76 -5.46
N VAL A 95 -4.36 -7.43 -4.40
CA VAL A 95 -3.74 -7.30 -3.08
C VAL A 95 -2.54 -8.24 -3.01
N VAL A 96 -1.39 -7.73 -2.58
CA VAL A 96 -0.15 -8.51 -2.48
C VAL A 96 0.05 -8.95 -1.04
N LEU A 97 0.14 -10.26 -0.83
CA LEU A 97 0.46 -10.85 0.47
C LEU A 97 1.89 -11.40 0.41
N ASN A 98 2.79 -10.91 1.25
CA ASN A 98 4.20 -11.32 1.24
C ASN A 98 4.84 -11.24 2.63
N THR A 99 6.09 -11.68 2.77
CA THR A 99 6.89 -11.49 3.98
C THR A 99 7.91 -10.37 3.80
N THR A 100 8.40 -9.81 4.90
CA THR A 100 9.61 -8.98 4.83
C THR A 100 10.83 -9.84 4.44
N GLU A 101 11.87 -9.21 3.90
CA GLU A 101 13.09 -9.89 3.43
C GLU A 101 13.74 -10.74 4.54
N ASP A 102 13.70 -10.24 5.79
CA ASP A 102 14.22 -10.94 6.98
C ASP A 102 13.41 -12.18 7.40
N ALA A 103 12.17 -12.30 6.92
CA ALA A 103 11.23 -13.35 7.30
C ALA A 103 11.27 -14.58 6.39
N TYR A 104 12.06 -14.55 5.33
CA TYR A 104 12.10 -15.56 4.26
C TYR A 104 12.52 -16.98 4.69
N ARG A 105 13.00 -17.17 5.93
CA ARG A 105 13.74 -18.39 6.28
C ARG A 105 12.92 -19.59 6.74
N ILE A 106 11.78 -19.45 7.40
CA ILE A 106 10.95 -20.59 7.84
C ILE A 106 9.53 -20.08 8.09
N TRP A 107 8.54 -20.63 7.36
CA TRP A 107 7.07 -20.41 7.48
C TRP A 107 6.42 -19.47 6.44
N SER A 108 5.22 -19.87 5.97
CA SER A 108 4.37 -19.09 5.05
C SER A 108 3.47 -18.14 5.85
N PRO A 109 3.33 -16.86 5.47
CA PRO A 109 2.42 -15.94 6.15
C PRO A 109 1.00 -16.49 6.12
N GLY A 110 0.41 -16.64 7.31
CA GLY A 110 -0.88 -17.29 7.49
C GLY A 110 -1.83 -16.43 8.31
N PHE A 111 -3.05 -16.29 7.81
CA PHE A 111 -4.19 -15.92 8.64
C PHE A 111 -4.56 -17.15 9.48
N ILE A 112 -4.61 -17.01 10.80
CA ILE A 112 -5.16 -18.04 11.67
C ILE A 112 -6.59 -17.64 12.03
N ILE A 113 -7.55 -18.40 11.49
CA ILE A 113 -8.97 -18.18 11.80
C ILE A 113 -9.26 -18.84 13.15
N SER A 114 -9.52 -18.02 14.17
CA SER A 114 -9.87 -18.51 15.50
C SER A 114 -11.39 -18.68 15.63
N GLU A 115 -12.12 -17.57 15.45
CA GLU A 115 -13.59 -17.54 15.56
C GLU A 115 -14.24 -16.68 14.45
N GLY A 116 -13.42 -16.09 13.58
CA GLY A 116 -13.84 -15.09 12.61
C GLY A 116 -14.03 -15.60 11.17
N GLU A 117 -14.21 -14.66 10.25
CA GLU A 117 -14.34 -14.90 8.80
C GLU A 117 -13.20 -14.19 8.05
N VAL A 118 -12.59 -14.90 7.10
CA VAL A 118 -11.64 -14.30 6.14
C VAL A 118 -12.20 -14.49 4.73
N ARG A 119 -12.38 -13.39 4.00
CA ARG A 119 -12.77 -13.38 2.58
C ARG A 119 -11.64 -12.78 1.77
N ILE A 120 -11.15 -13.52 0.78
CA ILE A 120 -10.02 -13.10 -0.06
C ILE A 120 -10.46 -13.13 -1.52
N GLU A 121 -10.32 -11.98 -2.18
CA GLU A 121 -10.60 -11.81 -3.62
C GLU A 121 -9.33 -11.26 -4.31
N ASN A 122 -9.02 -11.83 -5.48
CA ASN A 122 -7.87 -11.49 -6.36
C ASN A 122 -6.60 -11.04 -5.61
N SER A 123 -6.07 -11.93 -4.77
CA SER A 123 -4.82 -11.69 -4.06
C SER A 123 -3.70 -12.55 -4.64
N VAL A 124 -2.49 -11.99 -4.71
CA VAL A 124 -1.30 -12.68 -5.22
C VAL A 124 -0.28 -12.84 -4.11
N HIS A 125 0.40 -13.99 -4.10
CA HIS A 125 1.58 -14.21 -3.29
C HIS A 125 2.80 -13.79 -4.10
N ALA A 126 3.64 -12.90 -3.59
CA ALA A 126 4.72 -12.30 -4.39
C ALA A 126 5.95 -13.21 -4.63
N LEU A 127 5.79 -14.53 -4.49
CA LEU A 127 6.82 -15.52 -4.82
C LEU A 127 6.30 -16.43 -5.92
N ASP A 128 6.24 -15.88 -7.14
CA ASP A 128 6.22 -16.59 -8.42
C ASP A 128 7.11 -15.82 -9.41
#